data_AF-A0A7C1BE71-F1
#
_entry.id   AF-A0A7C1BE71-F1
#
_cell.length_a   1.000
_cell.length_b   1.000
_cell.length_c   1.000
_cell.angle_alpha   90.00
_cell.angle_beta   90.00
_cell.angle_gamma   90.00
#
_symmetry.space_group_name_H-M   'P 1'
#
loop_
_entity.id
_entity.type
_entity.pdbx_description
1 polymer ?
#
loop_
_entity_poly.entity_id
_entity_poly.type
_entity_poly.pdbx_seq_one_letter_code
_entity_poly.pdbx_strand_id
1 'polypeptide(L)'
;SGRLGLETKAIPAGEIHFCLDENLGKSGLKRSAVLVSRSGESTEVILAGRKLKDFKIPILGVTIEENSSIFDVSDEVLVLPIEEESIVMTKSFTSIVLALQILVENESDDGRLKKLEESLRNVKNVVDRSYELVEDEDLTKHRRFVFLGAGVYEGIARESALKLQEMSQSTTEAFSTYEYRHGPKSMVEDGVLITMFARGEEEEKRLKRELEGYGGKVITIGVEGSDVFLGDDPTISVFMGAIFSQILGLKIAEEKKIDVENPRNLTKVVKIDG
;
A
#
# COMPACT_ATOMS: atom_id res chain seq x y z
N SER A 1 -17.14 -4.78 -9.55
CA SER A 1 -16.59 -5.97 -10.21
C SER A 1 -15.17 -5.63 -10.65
N GLY A 2 -14.18 -6.44 -10.25
CA GLY A 2 -12.76 -6.24 -10.58
C GLY A 2 -12.43 -6.62 -12.03
N ARG A 3 -11.15 -6.59 -12.40
CA ARG A 3 -10.66 -6.90 -13.76
C ARG A 3 -11.18 -8.23 -14.32
N LEU A 4 -11.22 -9.27 -13.50
CA LEU A 4 -11.69 -10.61 -13.88
C LEU A 4 -13.21 -10.79 -13.77
N GLY A 5 -13.98 -9.71 -13.60
CA GLY A 5 -15.42 -9.82 -13.36
C GLY A 5 -15.79 -10.27 -11.93
N LEU A 6 -14.78 -10.56 -11.10
CA LEU A 6 -14.95 -11.07 -9.74
C LEU A 6 -15.25 -9.94 -8.75
N GLU A 7 -16.14 -10.21 -7.80
CA GLU A 7 -16.32 -9.35 -6.63
C GLU A 7 -15.21 -9.62 -5.63
N THR A 8 -14.57 -8.56 -5.14
CA THR A 8 -13.45 -8.65 -4.21
C THR A 8 -13.70 -7.77 -3.00
N LYS A 9 -13.19 -8.20 -1.85
CA LYS A 9 -13.22 -7.44 -0.59
C LYS A 9 -11.90 -7.66 0.13
N ALA A 10 -11.23 -6.58 0.52
CA ALA A 10 -10.05 -6.63 1.38
C ALA A 10 -10.52 -6.47 2.83
N ILE A 11 -10.09 -7.38 3.71
CA ILE A 11 -10.57 -7.45 5.10
C ILE A 11 -9.35 -7.66 6.00
N PRO A 12 -9.19 -6.87 7.08
CA PRO A 12 -8.17 -7.16 8.09
C PRO A 12 -8.33 -8.58 8.64
N ALA A 13 -7.24 -9.33 8.77
CA ALA A 13 -7.29 -10.73 9.17
C ALA A 13 -7.95 -10.93 10.55
N GLY A 14 -7.67 -10.04 11.50
CA GLY A 14 -8.35 -10.02 12.80
C GLY A 14 -9.87 -9.96 12.69
N GLU A 15 -10.43 -9.24 11.72
CA GLU A 15 -11.89 -9.17 11.52
C GLU A 15 -12.50 -10.46 10.97
N ILE A 16 -11.75 -11.24 10.18
CA ILE A 16 -12.18 -12.60 9.80
C ILE A 16 -12.22 -13.49 11.04
N HIS A 17 -11.26 -13.34 11.94
CA HIS A 17 -11.27 -14.12 13.17
C HIS A 17 -12.38 -13.68 14.12
N PHE A 18 -12.58 -12.40 14.37
CA PHE A 18 -13.50 -11.92 15.41
C PHE A 18 -14.91 -11.58 14.92
N CYS A 19 -15.09 -11.26 13.63
CA CYS A 19 -16.35 -10.77 13.05
C CYS A 19 -16.72 -11.53 11.75
N LEU A 20 -16.50 -12.85 11.71
CA LEU A 20 -16.64 -13.67 10.50
C LEU A 20 -18.01 -13.56 9.83
N ASP A 21 -19.10 -13.68 10.59
CA ASP A 21 -20.46 -13.71 10.04
C ASP A 21 -20.84 -12.40 9.35
N GLU A 22 -20.39 -11.27 9.89
CA GLU A 22 -20.60 -9.94 9.32
C GLU A 22 -19.79 -9.75 8.03
N ASN A 23 -18.58 -10.33 8.00
CA ASN A 23 -17.64 -10.15 6.92
C ASN A 23 -17.85 -11.10 5.74
N LEU A 24 -18.19 -12.35 6.02
CA LEU A 24 -18.35 -13.41 5.03
C LEU A 24 -19.82 -13.57 4.61
N GLY A 25 -20.75 -13.23 5.51
CA GLY A 25 -22.19 -13.39 5.32
C GLY A 25 -22.61 -14.85 5.23
N LYS A 26 -23.93 -15.09 5.15
CA LYS A 26 -24.52 -16.44 5.05
C LYS A 26 -24.73 -16.95 3.62
N SER A 27 -24.11 -16.32 2.63
CA SER A 27 -24.42 -16.61 1.21
C SER A 27 -23.81 -17.93 0.74
N GLY A 28 -24.51 -18.66 -0.12
CA GLY A 28 -24.03 -19.87 -0.82
C GLY A 28 -23.15 -19.59 -2.04
N LEU A 29 -22.63 -18.37 -2.19
CA LEU A 29 -21.73 -18.02 -3.30
C LEU A 29 -20.40 -18.77 -3.17
N LYS A 30 -19.86 -19.19 -4.31
CA LYS A 30 -18.47 -19.68 -4.37
C LYS A 30 -17.53 -18.52 -4.06
N ARG A 31 -16.58 -18.76 -3.18
CA ARG A 31 -15.58 -17.78 -2.73
C ARG A 31 -14.21 -18.44 -2.73
N SER A 32 -13.18 -17.63 -2.85
CA SER A 32 -11.79 -17.99 -2.57
C SER A 32 -11.18 -16.89 -1.70
N ALA A 33 -10.14 -17.21 -0.94
CA ALA A 33 -9.41 -16.26 -0.12
C ALA A 33 -7.96 -16.14 -0.57
N VAL A 34 -7.41 -14.93 -0.45
CA VAL A 34 -5.97 -14.67 -0.60
C VAL A 34 -5.48 -14.16 0.75
N LEU A 35 -4.63 -14.94 1.42
CA LEU A 35 -3.99 -14.54 2.66
C LEU A 35 -2.64 -13.92 2.33
N VAL A 36 -2.37 -12.73 2.84
CA VAL A 36 -1.08 -12.04 2.62
C VAL A 36 -0.39 -11.88 3.97
N SER A 37 0.81 -12.45 4.10
CA SER A 37 1.66 -12.28 5.27
C SER A 37 3.11 -12.39 4.84
N ARG A 38 3.88 -11.29 4.92
CA ARG A 38 5.32 -11.28 4.60
C ARG A 38 6.04 -12.45 5.27
N SER A 39 5.91 -12.58 6.59
CA SER A 39 6.59 -13.61 7.37
C SER A 39 5.97 -15.00 7.27
N GLY A 40 4.75 -15.11 6.73
CA GLY A 40 3.91 -16.31 6.87
C GLY A 40 3.56 -16.71 8.32
N GLU A 41 3.87 -15.89 9.34
CA GLU A 41 3.72 -16.23 10.77
C GLU A 41 2.76 -15.32 11.54
N SER A 42 2.14 -14.34 10.87
CA SER A 42 1.26 -13.37 11.54
C SER A 42 0.06 -14.07 12.18
N THR A 43 -0.07 -14.02 13.52
CA THR A 43 -1.06 -14.80 14.26
C THR A 43 -2.48 -14.60 13.73
N GLU A 44 -2.87 -13.37 13.46
CA GLU A 44 -4.20 -13.04 12.93
C GLU A 44 -4.45 -13.67 11.55
N VAL A 45 -3.46 -13.68 10.66
CA VAL A 45 -3.56 -14.29 9.33
C VAL A 45 -3.72 -15.81 9.43
N ILE A 46 -2.95 -16.46 10.31
CA ILE A 46 -3.05 -17.90 10.54
C ILE A 46 -4.40 -18.27 11.15
N LEU A 47 -4.86 -17.48 12.13
CA LEU A 47 -6.17 -17.68 12.74
C LEU A 47 -7.33 -17.45 11.76
N ALA A 48 -7.22 -16.46 10.87
CA ALA A 48 -8.18 -16.24 9.79
C ALA A 48 -8.20 -17.43 8.81
N GLY A 49 -7.04 -17.91 8.37
CA GLY A 49 -6.92 -19.07 7.49
C GLY A 49 -7.55 -20.33 8.07
N ARG A 50 -7.31 -20.62 9.36
CA ARG A 50 -7.95 -21.74 10.07
C ARG A 50 -9.48 -21.63 10.05
N LYS A 51 -10.03 -20.45 10.34
CA LYS A 51 -11.49 -20.22 10.27
C LYS A 51 -12.02 -20.42 8.85
N LEU A 52 -11.34 -19.91 7.84
CA LEU A 52 -11.79 -20.03 6.45
C LEU A 52 -11.81 -21.50 5.97
N LYS A 53 -10.87 -22.33 6.45
CA LYS A 53 -10.87 -23.78 6.19
C LYS A 53 -12.11 -24.49 6.72
N ASP A 54 -12.64 -24.09 7.88
CA ASP A 54 -13.88 -24.66 8.43
C ASP A 54 -15.08 -24.46 7.48
N PHE A 55 -15.03 -23.42 6.63
CA PHE A 55 -16.04 -23.08 5.63
C PHE A 55 -15.73 -23.65 4.24
N LYS A 56 -14.65 -24.44 4.09
CA LYS A 56 -14.21 -25.03 2.82
C LYS A 56 -13.99 -23.99 1.70
N ILE A 57 -13.52 -22.80 2.08
CA ILE A 57 -13.16 -21.76 1.14
C ILE A 57 -11.73 -22.05 0.66
N PRO A 58 -11.46 -22.18 -0.65
CA PRO A 58 -10.10 -22.34 -1.17
C PRO A 58 -9.22 -21.13 -0.83
N ILE A 59 -7.96 -21.38 -0.46
CA ILE A 59 -7.06 -20.36 0.07
C ILE A 59 -5.72 -20.37 -0.69
N LEU A 60 -5.36 -19.21 -1.25
CA LEU A 60 -4.01 -18.92 -1.70
C LEU A 60 -3.27 -18.12 -0.62
N GLY A 61 -2.17 -18.65 -0.10
CA GLY A 61 -1.25 -17.92 0.77
C GLY A 61 -0.22 -17.15 -0.07
N VAL A 62 0.14 -15.93 0.35
CA VAL A 62 1.18 -15.11 -0.26
C VAL A 62 2.17 -14.67 0.82
N THR A 63 3.42 -15.06 0.65
CA THR A 63 4.50 -14.86 1.64
C THR A 63 5.84 -14.65 0.95
N ILE A 64 6.85 -14.20 1.69
CA ILE A 64 8.25 -14.22 1.24
C ILE A 64 9.07 -15.31 1.95
N GLU A 65 8.50 -15.94 2.98
CA GLU A 65 9.19 -16.95 3.79
C GLU A 65 8.75 -18.37 3.41
N GLU A 66 9.73 -19.21 3.08
CA GLU A 66 9.53 -20.65 2.94
C GLU A 66 9.29 -21.30 4.32
N ASN A 67 8.57 -22.44 4.34
CA ASN A 67 8.38 -23.26 5.55
C ASN A 67 7.74 -22.52 6.75
N SER A 68 6.81 -21.60 6.47
CA SER A 68 6.08 -20.84 7.50
C SER A 68 4.68 -21.40 7.77
N SER A 69 4.06 -20.99 8.87
CA SER A 69 2.73 -21.45 9.31
C SER A 69 1.61 -21.18 8.29
N ILE A 70 1.81 -20.27 7.33
CA ILE A 70 0.84 -20.02 6.26
C ILE A 70 0.60 -21.26 5.38
N PHE A 71 1.60 -22.13 5.24
CA PHE A 71 1.48 -23.39 4.49
C PHE A 71 0.46 -24.35 5.11
N ASP A 72 0.27 -24.31 6.43
CA ASP A 72 -0.69 -25.19 7.11
C ASP A 72 -2.14 -24.76 6.88
N VAL A 73 -2.36 -23.48 6.58
CA VAL A 73 -3.69 -22.88 6.46
C VAL A 73 -4.09 -22.55 5.03
N SER A 74 -3.19 -22.68 4.06
CA SER A 74 -3.47 -22.45 2.64
C SER A 74 -3.56 -23.76 1.85
N ASP A 75 -4.26 -23.74 0.72
CA ASP A 75 -4.30 -24.87 -0.23
C ASP A 75 -3.14 -24.77 -1.23
N GLU A 76 -2.81 -23.54 -1.65
CA GLU A 76 -1.64 -23.21 -2.46
C GLU A 76 -0.91 -22.04 -1.83
N VAL A 77 0.41 -21.96 -2.01
CA VAL A 77 1.23 -20.85 -1.49
C VAL A 77 2.11 -20.28 -2.59
N LEU A 78 1.96 -18.98 -2.83
CA LEU A 78 2.87 -18.18 -3.62
C LEU A 78 3.96 -17.61 -2.71
N VAL A 79 5.15 -18.19 -2.79
CA VAL A 79 6.35 -17.66 -2.15
C VAL A 79 7.07 -16.73 -3.14
N LEU A 80 7.24 -15.46 -2.76
CA LEU A 80 7.99 -14.52 -3.57
C LEU A 80 9.49 -14.68 -3.32
N PRO A 81 10.34 -14.69 -4.36
CA PRO A 81 11.79 -14.90 -4.24
C PRO A 81 12.51 -13.62 -3.81
N ILE A 82 12.14 -13.09 -2.64
CA ILE A 82 12.73 -11.89 -2.05
C ILE A 82 12.97 -12.10 -0.57
N GLU A 83 14.02 -11.48 -0.04
CA GLU A 83 14.32 -11.50 1.40
C GLU A 83 14.21 -10.10 1.95
N GLU A 84 13.62 -9.88 3.13
CA GLU A 84 13.55 -8.56 3.74
C GLU A 84 13.76 -8.64 5.25
N GLU A 85 14.90 -8.13 5.71
CA GLU A 85 15.25 -8.14 7.14
C GLU A 85 14.65 -6.97 7.93
N SER A 86 14.44 -5.83 7.27
CA SER A 86 13.85 -4.63 7.88
C SER A 86 12.53 -4.94 8.58
N ILE A 87 12.34 -4.40 9.79
CA ILE A 87 11.07 -4.49 10.51
C ILE A 87 9.96 -3.86 9.66
N VAL A 88 10.21 -2.66 9.11
CA VAL A 88 9.28 -1.96 8.23
C VAL A 88 9.31 -2.57 6.83
N MET A 89 8.13 -2.90 6.30
CA MET A 89 7.98 -3.45 4.95
C MET A 89 8.27 -2.40 3.88
N THR A 90 9.08 -2.75 2.88
CA THR A 90 9.40 -1.87 1.75
C THR A 90 9.24 -2.60 0.42
N LYS A 91 10.29 -3.29 -0.04
CA LYS A 91 10.28 -4.08 -1.27
C LYS A 91 9.29 -5.23 -1.20
N SER A 92 9.05 -5.81 -0.01
CA SER A 92 8.05 -6.87 0.15
C SER A 92 6.64 -6.41 -0.23
N PHE A 93 6.22 -5.22 0.20
CA PHE A 93 4.93 -4.65 -0.18
C PHE A 93 4.83 -4.48 -1.71
N THR A 94 5.80 -3.79 -2.31
CA THR A 94 5.83 -3.52 -3.75
C THR A 94 5.82 -4.81 -4.58
N SER A 95 6.62 -5.81 -4.18
CA SER A 95 6.69 -7.09 -4.88
C SER A 95 5.41 -7.92 -4.73
N ILE A 96 4.75 -7.90 -3.57
CA ILE A 96 3.47 -8.59 -3.38
C ILE A 96 2.38 -7.98 -4.27
N VAL A 97 2.29 -6.64 -4.31
CA VAL A 97 1.34 -5.95 -5.20
C VAL A 97 1.61 -6.31 -6.66
N LEU A 98 2.87 -6.27 -7.10
CA LEU A 98 3.27 -6.65 -8.45
C LEU A 98 2.94 -8.12 -8.77
N ALA A 99 3.21 -9.05 -7.86
CA ALA A 99 2.94 -10.47 -8.06
C ALA A 99 1.42 -10.74 -8.21
N LEU A 100 0.59 -10.09 -7.38
CA LEU A 100 -0.86 -10.18 -7.50
C LEU A 100 -1.38 -9.56 -8.80
N GLN A 101 -0.80 -8.45 -9.26
CA GLN A 101 -1.12 -7.89 -10.58
C GLN A 101 -0.73 -8.86 -11.70
N ILE A 102 0.46 -9.47 -11.66
CA ILE A 102 0.87 -10.48 -12.66
C ILE A 102 -0.14 -11.62 -12.72
N LEU A 103 -0.58 -12.15 -11.58
CA LEU A 103 -1.60 -13.22 -11.55
C LEU A 103 -2.90 -12.80 -12.24
N VAL A 104 -3.40 -11.60 -11.94
CA VAL A 104 -4.64 -11.08 -12.54
C VAL A 104 -4.49 -10.82 -14.04
N GLU A 105 -3.39 -10.18 -14.44
CA GLU A 105 -3.18 -9.79 -15.83
C GLU A 105 -2.86 -11.01 -16.72
N ASN A 106 -2.19 -12.03 -16.18
CA ASN A 106 -1.94 -13.30 -16.88
C ASN A 106 -3.24 -14.07 -17.17
N GLU A 107 -4.23 -14.01 -16.27
CA GLU A 107 -5.53 -14.67 -16.48
C GLU A 107 -6.42 -13.89 -17.49
N SER A 108 -6.22 -12.59 -17.64
CA SER A 108 -7.07 -11.73 -18.46
C SER A 108 -6.79 -11.77 -19.97
N ASP A 109 -5.60 -12.22 -20.38
CA ASP A 109 -5.11 -12.37 -21.76
C ASP A 109 -5.43 -11.20 -22.74
N ASP A 110 -5.41 -9.96 -22.25
CA ASP A 110 -5.76 -8.76 -23.05
C ASP A 110 -4.53 -7.90 -23.41
N GLY A 111 -3.33 -8.47 -23.29
CA GLY A 111 -2.05 -7.80 -23.59
C GLY A 111 -1.55 -6.85 -22.50
N ARG A 112 -2.26 -6.73 -21.38
CA ARG A 112 -1.83 -5.87 -20.26
C ARG A 112 -0.67 -6.43 -19.44
N LEU A 113 -0.45 -7.74 -19.44
CA LEU A 113 0.76 -8.33 -18.87
C LEU A 113 2.02 -7.71 -19.50
N LYS A 114 2.01 -7.54 -20.83
CA LYS A 114 3.11 -6.87 -21.55
C LYS A 114 3.25 -5.40 -21.15
N LYS A 115 2.16 -4.68 -20.94
CA LYS A 115 2.21 -3.30 -20.43
C LYS A 115 2.80 -3.22 -19.02
N LEU A 116 2.48 -4.19 -18.17
CA LEU A 116 3.06 -4.32 -16.83
C LEU A 116 4.57 -4.57 -16.93
N GLU A 117 5.02 -5.48 -17.78
CA GLU A 117 6.44 -5.72 -18.04
C GLU A 117 7.16 -4.46 -18.55
N GLU A 118 6.54 -3.72 -19.49
CA GLU A 118 7.08 -2.46 -19.99
C GLU A 118 7.20 -1.40 -18.88
N SER A 119 6.24 -1.35 -17.97
CA SER A 119 6.23 -0.39 -16.85
C SER A 119 7.39 -0.60 -15.86
N LEU A 120 7.94 -1.81 -15.75
CA LEU A 120 9.10 -2.11 -14.89
C LEU A 120 10.33 -1.27 -15.27
N ARG A 121 10.44 -0.86 -16.54
CA ARG A 121 11.54 0.00 -17.02
C ARG A 121 11.52 1.39 -16.39
N ASN A 122 10.37 1.83 -15.87
CA ASN A 122 10.22 3.14 -15.25
C ASN A 122 10.59 3.16 -13.76
N VAL A 123 10.77 2.00 -13.11
CA VAL A 123 11.04 1.90 -11.66
C VAL A 123 12.24 2.75 -11.24
N LYS A 124 13.34 2.70 -12.02
CA LYS A 124 14.53 3.50 -11.71
C LYS A 124 14.23 5.01 -11.74
N ASN A 125 13.50 5.47 -12.75
CA ASN A 125 13.14 6.89 -12.87
C ASN A 125 12.26 7.33 -11.71
N VAL A 126 11.31 6.50 -11.29
CA VAL A 126 10.45 6.77 -10.12
C VAL A 126 11.30 6.92 -8.86
N VAL A 127 12.26 6.02 -8.64
CA VAL A 127 13.19 6.08 -7.49
C VAL A 127 14.03 7.35 -7.55
N ASP A 128 14.71 7.60 -8.67
CA ASP A 128 15.60 8.75 -8.84
C ASP A 128 14.85 10.08 -8.63
N ARG A 129 13.67 10.23 -9.26
CA ARG A 129 12.85 11.43 -9.15
C ARG A 129 12.30 11.63 -7.74
N SER A 130 11.97 10.53 -7.05
CA SER A 130 11.53 10.58 -5.66
C SER A 130 12.64 11.07 -4.74
N TYR A 131 13.89 10.61 -4.92
CA TYR A 131 15.04 11.14 -4.18
C TYR A 131 15.25 12.62 -4.45
N GLU A 132 15.27 13.04 -5.71
CA GLU A 132 15.45 14.44 -6.10
C GLU A 132 14.43 15.36 -5.40
N LEU A 133 13.14 15.01 -5.45
CA LEU A 133 12.09 15.81 -4.81
C LEU A 133 12.21 15.87 -3.29
N VAL A 134 12.63 14.78 -2.65
CA VAL A 134 12.78 14.72 -1.20
C VAL A 134 14.02 15.47 -0.74
N GLU A 135 15.12 15.43 -1.50
CA GLU A 135 16.37 16.14 -1.21
C GLU A 135 16.27 17.66 -1.43
N ASP A 136 15.42 18.10 -2.37
CA ASP A 136 15.16 19.52 -2.63
C ASP A 136 14.21 20.16 -1.59
N GLU A 137 13.54 19.35 -0.76
CA GLU A 137 12.56 19.82 0.21
C GLU A 137 13.15 19.93 1.62
N ASP A 138 12.87 21.03 2.32
CA ASP A 138 13.27 21.18 3.72
C ASP A 138 12.29 20.43 4.62
N LEU A 139 12.59 19.16 4.87
CA LEU A 139 11.72 18.23 5.57
C LEU A 139 11.45 18.65 7.03
N THR A 140 12.32 19.47 7.61
CA THR A 140 12.17 19.99 8.99
C THR A 140 10.97 20.94 9.15
N LYS A 141 10.46 21.50 8.05
CA LYS A 141 9.27 22.36 8.05
C LYS A 141 7.98 21.59 8.21
N HIS A 142 7.96 20.30 7.88
CA HIS A 142 6.75 19.50 7.80
C HIS A 142 6.49 18.78 9.12
N ARG A 143 5.31 19.01 9.69
CA ARG A 143 4.88 18.44 10.98
C ARG A 143 3.76 17.42 10.83
N ARG A 144 3.09 17.43 9.68
CA ARG A 144 1.93 16.61 9.36
C ARG A 144 2.01 16.17 7.91
N PHE A 145 1.83 14.88 7.68
CA PHE A 145 1.91 14.26 6.37
C PHE A 145 0.56 13.66 6.00
N VAL A 146 0.03 14.04 4.84
CA VAL A 146 -1.29 13.59 4.39
C VAL A 146 -1.14 12.86 3.06
N PHE A 147 -1.68 11.67 2.97
CA PHE A 147 -1.68 10.85 1.76
C PHE A 147 -3.08 10.75 1.19
N LEU A 148 -3.26 11.18 -0.06
CA LEU A 148 -4.54 11.21 -0.75
C LEU A 148 -4.53 10.24 -1.92
N GLY A 149 -5.46 9.29 -1.97
CA GLY A 149 -5.58 8.37 -3.10
C GLY A 149 -7.02 7.94 -3.34
N ALA A 150 -7.40 7.79 -4.61
CA ALA A 150 -8.72 7.33 -5.02
C ALA A 150 -8.63 6.04 -5.85
N GLY A 151 -9.62 5.15 -5.68
CA GLY A 151 -9.66 3.87 -6.37
C GLY A 151 -8.46 3.00 -6.01
N VAL A 152 -7.70 2.55 -7.01
CA VAL A 152 -6.50 1.70 -6.79
C VAL A 152 -5.44 2.38 -5.91
N TYR A 153 -5.40 3.71 -5.87
CA TYR A 153 -4.45 4.44 -5.05
C TYR A 153 -4.88 4.64 -3.60
N GLU A 154 -6.13 4.32 -3.23
CA GLU A 154 -6.57 4.45 -1.83
C GLU A 154 -5.75 3.51 -0.91
N GLY A 155 -5.52 2.27 -1.34
CA GLY A 155 -4.66 1.33 -0.62
C GLY A 155 -3.21 1.81 -0.54
N ILE A 156 -2.69 2.41 -1.61
CA ILE A 156 -1.34 2.98 -1.64
C ILE A 156 -1.23 4.17 -0.68
N ALA A 157 -2.24 5.03 -0.59
CA ALA A 157 -2.24 6.16 0.34
C ALA A 157 -2.19 5.69 1.80
N ARG A 158 -2.98 4.66 2.13
CA ARG A 158 -2.97 4.05 3.48
C ARG A 158 -1.63 3.41 3.80
N GLU A 159 -1.04 2.65 2.88
CA GLU A 159 0.28 2.07 3.08
C GLU A 159 1.35 3.17 3.23
N SER A 160 1.30 4.20 2.39
CA SER A 160 2.27 5.30 2.40
C SER A 160 2.27 6.05 3.74
N ALA A 161 1.08 6.32 4.29
CA ALA A 161 0.95 6.87 5.63
C ALA A 161 1.57 5.94 6.68
N LEU A 162 1.21 4.64 6.65
CA LEU A 162 1.74 3.65 7.59
C LEU A 162 3.27 3.57 7.53
N LYS A 163 3.88 3.49 6.34
CA LYS A 163 5.34 3.41 6.20
C LYS A 163 6.04 4.63 6.75
N LEU A 164 5.55 5.82 6.41
CA LEU A 164 6.16 7.04 6.92
C LEU A 164 5.99 7.16 8.45
N GLN A 165 4.86 6.73 9.00
CA GLN A 165 4.64 6.67 10.46
C GLN A 165 5.62 5.72 11.14
N GLU A 166 5.76 4.49 10.64
CA GLU A 166 6.61 3.44 11.21
C GLU A 166 8.10 3.82 11.15
N MET A 167 8.56 4.37 10.01
CA MET A 167 9.97 4.74 9.82
C MET A 167 10.35 6.00 10.59
N SER A 168 9.52 7.05 10.53
CA SER A 168 9.92 8.40 10.93
C SER A 168 9.24 8.93 12.19
N GLN A 169 8.33 8.15 12.78
CA GLN A 169 7.50 8.54 13.93
C GLN A 169 6.79 9.88 13.70
N SER A 170 6.42 10.17 12.46
CA SER A 170 5.70 11.39 12.10
C SER A 170 4.20 11.19 12.18
N THR A 171 3.47 12.29 12.39
CA THR A 171 2.01 12.29 12.31
C THR A 171 1.59 12.14 10.85
N THR A 172 0.96 11.02 10.53
CA THR A 172 0.48 10.72 9.18
C THR A 172 -1.02 10.46 9.15
N GLU A 173 -1.66 10.86 8.07
CA GLU A 173 -3.06 10.52 7.79
C GLU A 173 -3.22 10.09 6.33
N ALA A 174 -4.19 9.21 6.07
CA ALA A 174 -4.56 8.79 4.73
C ALA A 174 -6.05 8.98 4.50
N PHE A 175 -6.43 9.55 3.37
CA PHE A 175 -7.83 9.77 2.99
C PHE A 175 -8.09 9.36 1.54
N SER A 176 -9.34 9.01 1.25
CA SER A 176 -9.83 9.07 -0.12
C SER A 176 -9.71 10.52 -0.62
N THR A 177 -9.15 10.71 -1.82
CA THR A 177 -8.77 12.04 -2.33
C THR A 177 -9.89 13.07 -2.22
N TYR A 178 -11.10 12.71 -2.61
CA TYR A 178 -12.23 13.65 -2.64
C TYR A 178 -12.87 13.85 -1.26
N GLU A 179 -12.80 12.84 -0.38
CA GLU A 179 -13.29 12.93 1.00
C GLU A 179 -12.51 13.95 1.83
N TYR A 180 -11.28 14.27 1.43
CA TYR A 180 -10.48 15.26 2.12
C TYR A 180 -11.16 16.64 2.19
N ARG A 181 -12.05 16.97 1.24
CA ARG A 181 -12.83 18.22 1.29
C ARG A 181 -13.90 18.25 2.38
N HIS A 182 -14.33 17.10 2.88
CA HIS A 182 -15.49 16.97 3.75
C HIS A 182 -15.14 17.13 5.24
N GLY A 183 -14.23 18.07 5.54
CA GLY A 183 -13.77 18.37 6.90
C GLY A 183 -12.25 18.33 7.05
N PRO A 184 -11.55 17.25 6.65
CA PRO A 184 -10.11 17.11 6.89
C PRO A 184 -9.25 18.28 6.35
N LYS A 185 -9.64 18.86 5.22
CA LYS A 185 -8.96 20.05 4.64
C LYS A 185 -8.92 21.27 5.55
N SER A 186 -9.79 21.37 6.56
CA SER A 186 -9.80 22.49 7.52
C SER A 186 -8.52 22.59 8.34
N MET A 187 -7.74 21.51 8.39
CA MET A 187 -6.47 21.40 9.10
C MET A 187 -5.26 21.62 8.18
N VAL A 188 -5.47 22.11 6.95
CA VAL A 188 -4.39 22.41 6.00
C VAL A 188 -3.86 23.82 6.31
N GLU A 189 -2.56 23.89 6.53
CA GLU A 189 -1.81 25.10 6.85
C GLU A 189 -0.33 24.89 6.47
N ASP A 190 0.48 25.93 6.64
CA ASP A 190 1.93 25.85 6.46
C ASP A 190 2.54 24.72 7.31
N GLY A 191 3.38 23.89 6.70
CA GLY A 191 4.00 22.73 7.35
C GLY A 191 3.18 21.43 7.26
N VAL A 192 2.10 21.43 6.48
CA VAL A 192 1.42 20.21 6.03
C VAL A 192 1.95 19.81 4.66
N LEU A 193 2.54 18.61 4.56
CA LEU A 193 2.93 17.99 3.29
C LEU A 193 1.87 16.99 2.84
N ILE A 194 1.27 17.25 1.67
CA ILE A 194 0.26 16.40 1.05
C ILE A 194 0.87 15.66 -0.13
N THR A 195 0.88 14.33 -0.09
CA THR A 195 1.17 13.48 -1.24
C THR A 195 -0.15 13.02 -1.86
N MET A 196 -0.43 13.46 -3.09
CA MET A 196 -1.65 13.11 -3.81
C MET A 196 -1.34 12.16 -4.96
N PHE A 197 -1.87 10.94 -4.87
CA PHE A 197 -1.81 9.95 -5.95
C PHE A 197 -2.83 10.29 -7.03
N ALA A 198 -2.35 10.89 -8.11
CA ALA A 198 -3.15 11.55 -9.14
C ALA A 198 -3.41 10.64 -10.35
N ARG A 199 -4.65 10.68 -10.84
CA ARG A 199 -5.11 9.99 -12.05
C ARG A 199 -5.18 10.90 -13.26
N GLY A 200 -4.88 12.19 -13.09
CA GLY A 200 -4.81 13.20 -14.16
C GLY A 200 -6.11 13.99 -14.33
N GLU A 201 -7.07 13.80 -13.43
CA GLU A 201 -8.40 14.41 -13.51
C GLU A 201 -8.33 15.91 -13.21
N GLU A 202 -9.15 16.73 -13.88
CA GLU A 202 -9.17 18.18 -13.63
C GLU A 202 -9.60 18.51 -12.20
N GLU A 203 -10.45 17.68 -11.58
CA GLU A 203 -10.85 17.85 -10.18
C GLU A 203 -9.69 17.64 -9.19
N GLU A 204 -8.73 16.79 -9.51
CA GLU A 204 -7.50 16.62 -8.71
C GLU A 204 -6.62 17.86 -8.84
N LYS A 205 -6.48 18.42 -10.05
CA LYS A 205 -5.74 19.68 -10.27
C LYS A 205 -6.39 20.86 -9.55
N ARG A 206 -7.72 20.93 -9.53
CA ARG A 206 -8.48 21.90 -8.72
C ARG A 206 -8.22 21.70 -7.23
N LEU A 207 -8.26 20.46 -6.74
CA LEU A 207 -7.94 20.16 -5.34
C LEU A 207 -6.52 20.54 -4.98
N LYS A 208 -5.52 20.22 -5.81
CA LYS A 208 -4.11 20.63 -5.61
C LYS A 208 -4.01 22.14 -5.38
N ARG A 209 -4.57 22.94 -6.30
CA ARG A 209 -4.56 24.42 -6.18
C ARG A 209 -5.29 24.92 -4.94
N GLU A 210 -6.39 24.27 -4.56
CA GLU A 210 -7.16 24.60 -3.35
C GLU A 210 -6.30 24.38 -2.09
N LEU A 211 -5.64 23.22 -1.98
CA LEU A 211 -4.78 22.87 -0.84
C LEU A 211 -3.53 23.74 -0.74
N GLU A 212 -2.90 24.04 -1.89
CA GLU A 212 -1.79 25.00 -1.97
C GLU A 212 -2.24 26.40 -1.56
N GLY A 213 -3.45 26.81 -1.94
CA GLY A 213 -4.06 28.08 -1.51
C GLY A 213 -4.30 28.19 -0.01
N TYR A 214 -4.34 27.07 0.72
CA TYR A 214 -4.44 27.02 2.18
C TYR A 214 -3.07 26.92 2.88
N GLY A 215 -1.96 26.92 2.14
CA GLY A 215 -0.60 26.83 2.68
C GLY A 215 -0.01 25.42 2.70
N GLY A 216 -0.78 24.40 2.30
CA GLY A 216 -0.28 23.04 2.18
C GLY A 216 0.69 22.88 1.02
N LYS A 217 1.78 22.12 1.22
CA LYS A 217 2.66 21.71 0.11
C LYS A 217 2.08 20.45 -0.53
N VAL A 218 1.82 20.46 -1.84
CA VAL A 218 1.26 19.28 -2.53
C VAL A 218 2.27 18.70 -3.52
N ILE A 219 2.58 17.41 -3.36
CA ILE A 219 3.37 16.60 -4.31
C ILE A 219 2.44 15.60 -4.98
N THR A 220 2.41 15.56 -6.31
CA THR A 220 1.60 14.61 -7.08
C THR A 220 2.41 13.43 -7.60
N ILE A 221 1.80 12.24 -7.53
CA ILE A 221 2.42 10.99 -7.97
C ILE A 221 1.40 10.22 -8.82
N GLY A 222 1.74 9.79 -10.03
CA GLY A 222 0.82 9.01 -10.85
C GLY A 222 1.04 9.17 -12.34
N VAL A 223 0.02 9.62 -13.06
CA VAL A 223 0.05 9.75 -14.52
C VAL A 223 0.85 10.96 -14.99
N GLU A 224 0.97 11.14 -16.31
CA GLU A 224 1.69 12.26 -16.93
C GLU A 224 1.24 13.63 -16.38
N GLY A 225 2.21 14.50 -16.11
CA GLY A 225 2.00 15.79 -15.45
C GLY A 225 2.05 15.74 -13.91
N SER A 226 2.25 14.56 -13.31
CA SER A 226 2.57 14.43 -11.88
C SER A 226 4.03 14.76 -11.59
N ASP A 227 4.33 15.20 -10.37
CA ASP A 227 5.71 15.50 -9.92
C ASP A 227 6.60 14.23 -9.97
N VAL A 228 6.01 13.06 -9.70
CA VAL A 228 6.59 11.72 -9.95
C VAL A 228 5.70 10.94 -10.91
N PHE A 229 6.21 10.65 -12.10
CA PHE A 229 5.51 9.87 -13.12
C PHE A 229 5.68 8.36 -12.89
N LEU A 230 4.58 7.66 -12.61
CA LEU A 230 4.52 6.20 -12.49
C LEU A 230 4.20 5.53 -13.83
N GLY A 231 3.28 6.11 -14.62
CA GLY A 231 2.77 5.55 -15.86
C GLY A 231 1.33 6.00 -16.14
N ASP A 232 0.93 6.03 -17.41
CA ASP A 232 -0.36 6.59 -17.84
C ASP A 232 -1.58 5.77 -17.42
N ASP A 233 -1.39 4.48 -17.16
CA ASP A 233 -2.43 3.61 -16.62
C ASP A 233 -2.17 3.36 -15.13
N PRO A 234 -2.92 4.01 -14.22
CA PRO A 234 -2.81 3.80 -12.78
C PRO A 234 -2.95 2.35 -12.36
N THR A 235 -3.74 1.54 -13.08
CA THR A 235 -3.99 0.14 -12.72
C THR A 235 -2.82 -0.77 -13.05
N ILE A 236 -1.90 -0.31 -13.92
CA ILE A 236 -0.65 -1.00 -14.23
C ILE A 236 0.46 -0.51 -13.30
N SER A 237 0.60 0.82 -13.15
CA SER A 237 1.75 1.42 -12.47
C SER A 237 1.64 1.46 -10.93
N VAL A 238 0.50 1.02 -10.35
CA VAL A 238 0.20 1.12 -8.91
C VAL A 238 1.23 0.47 -7.99
N PHE A 239 1.92 -0.61 -8.40
CA PHE A 239 2.94 -1.24 -7.56
C PHE A 239 4.08 -0.27 -7.18
N MET A 240 4.37 0.73 -8.01
CA MET A 240 5.40 1.74 -7.74
C MET A 240 4.94 2.83 -6.77
N GLY A 241 3.65 2.88 -6.43
CA GLY A 241 3.06 4.02 -5.72
C GLY A 241 3.62 4.28 -4.33
N ALA A 242 4.06 3.24 -3.61
CA ALA A 242 4.61 3.42 -2.26
C ALA A 242 6.07 3.93 -2.24
N ILE A 243 6.79 3.89 -3.37
CA ILE A 243 8.23 4.17 -3.44
C ILE A 243 8.58 5.54 -2.87
N PHE A 244 7.86 6.59 -3.28
CA PHE A 244 8.11 7.94 -2.79
C PHE A 244 7.99 8.05 -1.27
N SER A 245 6.93 7.46 -0.69
CA SER A 245 6.69 7.52 0.75
C SER A 245 7.75 6.75 1.57
N GLN A 246 8.28 5.66 1.00
CA GLN A 246 9.37 4.90 1.62
C GLN A 246 10.66 5.73 1.66
N ILE A 247 10.98 6.43 0.56
CA ILE A 247 12.14 7.33 0.48
C ILE A 247 11.94 8.53 1.41
N LEU A 248 10.76 9.14 1.41
CA LEU A 248 10.43 10.25 2.31
C LEU A 248 10.54 9.83 3.78
N GLY A 249 9.98 8.67 4.15
CA GLY A 249 10.07 8.12 5.50
C GLY A 249 11.51 7.87 5.95
N LEU A 250 12.33 7.30 5.06
CA LEU A 250 13.76 7.09 5.30
C LEU A 250 14.49 8.42 5.54
N LYS A 251 14.30 9.41 4.67
CA LYS A 251 14.98 10.71 4.76
C LYS A 251 14.61 11.50 6.00
N ILE A 252 13.32 11.51 6.39
CA ILE A 252 12.90 12.13 7.65
C ILE A 252 13.49 11.39 8.85
N ALA A 253 13.55 10.06 8.81
CA ALA A 253 14.15 9.29 9.89
C ALA A 253 15.65 9.56 10.03
N GLU A 254 16.38 9.69 8.92
CA GLU A 254 17.79 10.12 8.89
C GLU A 254 17.97 11.50 9.56
N GLU A 255 17.14 12.49 9.19
CA GLU A 255 17.18 13.82 9.79
C GLU A 255 16.88 13.80 11.30
N LYS A 256 15.89 13.01 11.71
CA LYS A 256 15.50 12.82 13.11
C LYS A 256 16.45 11.89 13.88
N LYS A 257 17.42 11.27 13.22
CA LYS A 257 18.34 10.26 13.78
C LYS A 257 17.60 9.09 14.43
N ILE A 258 16.53 8.63 13.79
CA ILE A 258 15.75 7.47 14.20
C ILE A 258 16.37 6.21 13.58
N ASP A 259 16.48 5.13 14.35
CA ASP A 259 16.83 3.82 13.84
C ASP A 259 15.63 3.24 13.08
N VAL A 260 15.72 3.26 11.75
CA VAL A 260 14.70 2.71 10.83
C VAL A 260 14.69 1.19 10.77
N GLU A 261 15.79 0.54 11.17
CA GLU A 261 15.88 -0.93 11.21
C GLU A 261 15.19 -1.48 12.46
N ASN A 262 15.28 -0.75 13.58
CA ASN A 262 14.67 -1.12 14.86
C ASN A 262 13.73 -0.04 15.42
N PRO A 263 12.63 0.30 14.72
CA PRO A 263 11.69 1.30 15.21
C PRO A 263 11.07 0.91 16.56
N ARG A 264 10.99 1.91 17.45
CA ARG A 264 10.51 1.74 18.83
C ARG A 264 9.10 1.10 18.85
N ASN A 265 8.95 0.04 19.65
CA ASN A 265 7.70 -0.71 19.88
C ASN A 265 7.16 -1.52 18.68
N LEU A 266 7.95 -1.74 17.62
CA LEU A 266 7.56 -2.59 16.50
C LEU A 266 8.36 -3.89 16.49
N THR A 267 7.72 -4.97 16.06
CA THR A 267 8.34 -6.29 15.86
C THR A 267 8.16 -6.73 14.40
N LYS A 268 9.13 -7.46 13.84
CA LYS A 268 9.07 -7.97 12.44
C LYS A 268 7.82 -8.84 12.20
N VAL A 269 7.36 -9.53 13.23
CA VAL A 269 6.17 -10.41 13.23
C VAL A 269 5.25 -10.01 14.38
N VAL A 270 3.97 -9.82 14.09
CA VAL A 270 2.93 -9.67 15.12
C VAL A 270 2.58 -11.06 15.64
N LYS A 271 3.02 -11.35 16.87
CA LYS A 271 2.59 -12.52 17.64
C LYS A 271 1.74 -12.03 18.80
N ILE A 272 0.51 -12.52 18.90
CA ILE A 272 -0.36 -12.24 20.03
C ILE A 272 -0.20 -13.42 21.00
N ASP A 273 0.24 -13.13 22.23
CA ASP A 273 0.30 -14.14 23.29
C ASP A 273 -1.12 -14.62 23.61
N GLY A 274 -1.31 -15.95 23.60
CA GLY A 274 -2.59 -16.62 23.81
C GLY A 274 -3.02 -16.71 25.26
#